data_AF-A0A958J762-F1
#
_entry.id   AF-A0A958J762-F1
#
_cell.length_a   1.000
_cell.length_b   1.000
_cell.length_c   1.000
_cell.angle_alpha   90.00
_cell.angle_beta   90.00
_cell.angle_gamma   90.00
#
_symmetry.space_group_name_H-M   'P 1'
#
loop_
_entity.id
_entity.type
_entity.pdbx_description
1 polymer ?
#
loop_
_entity_poly.entity_id
_entity_poly.type
_entity_poly.pdbx_seq_one_letter_code
_entity_poly.pdbx_strand_id
1 'polypeptide(L)' 'YGRNLKADGKHAFFISNPLDGKLPRRKVNINYIVAKEDYYFVYPTNYHKYLSYYRDSFQHGGISMEEMILPVIKLQPK' A
#
# COMPACT_ATOMS: atom_id res chain seq x y z
N TYR A 1 6.32 -1.24 4.92
CA TYR A 1 6.80 -2.33 5.82
C TYR A 1 7.99 -1.83 6.62
N GLY A 2 7.98 -2.00 7.93
CA GLY A 2 9.07 -1.51 8.78
C GLY A 2 8.82 -1.74 10.26
N ARG A 3 9.67 -1.15 11.09
CA ARG A 3 9.47 -1.14 12.55
C ARG A 3 8.71 0.13 12.91
N ASN A 4 7.64 -0.01 13.69
CA ASN A 4 6.90 1.10 14.29
C ASN A 4 6.51 2.19 13.27
N LEU A 5 6.04 1.79 12.09
CA LEU A 5 5.58 2.74 11.09
C LEU A 5 4.40 3.55 11.64
N LYS A 6 4.43 4.86 11.39
CA LYS A 6 3.37 5.80 11.74
C LYS A 6 2.82 6.42 10.46
N ALA A 7 1.50 6.55 10.40
CA ALA A 7 0.76 7.21 9.33
C ALA A 7 -0.59 7.67 9.90
N ASP A 8 -1.29 8.54 9.19
CA ASP A 8 -2.66 8.90 9.52
C ASP A 8 -3.60 7.71 9.24
N GLY A 9 -4.35 7.25 10.25
CA GLY A 9 -5.31 6.15 10.12
C GLY A 9 -6.47 6.44 9.15
N LYS A 10 -6.74 7.71 8.85
CA LYS A 10 -7.71 8.10 7.83
C LYS A 10 -7.25 7.65 6.43
N HIS A 11 -5.95 7.75 6.15
CA HIS A 11 -5.36 7.53 4.83
C HIS A 11 -4.51 6.26 4.73
N ALA A 12 -4.32 5.56 5.84
CA ALA A 12 -3.56 4.31 5.91
C ALA A 12 -4.39 3.19 6.54
N PHE A 13 -4.19 1.99 6.00
CA PHE A 13 -4.62 0.74 6.61
C PHE A 13 -3.44 0.08 7.31
N PHE A 14 -3.63 -0.28 8.58
CA PHE A 14 -2.60 -0.86 9.42
C PHE A 14 -2.80 -2.37 9.53
N ILE A 15 -1.76 -3.12 9.21
CA ILE A 15 -1.71 -4.57 9.38
C ILE A 15 -0.71 -4.86 10.50
N SER A 16 -1.25 -5.00 11.72
CA SER A 16 -0.49 -5.25 12.94
C SER A 16 0.06 -6.67 12.99
N ASN A 17 -0.70 -7.65 12.49
CA ASN A 17 -0.27 -9.03 12.34
C ASN A 17 -0.19 -9.38 10.85
N PRO A 18 1.03 -9.58 10.28
CA PRO A 18 1.21 -9.85 8.86
C PRO A 18 0.42 -11.06 8.35
N LEU A 19 0.20 -12.07 9.20
CA LEU A 19 -0.45 -13.32 8.80
C LEU A 19 -1.93 -13.12 8.44
N ASP A 20 -2.61 -12.14 9.05
CA ASP A 20 -4.02 -11.85 8.77
C ASP A 20 -4.19 -11.33 7.33
N GLY A 21 -3.20 -10.58 6.83
CA GLY A 21 -3.13 -10.11 5.45
C GLY A 21 -2.46 -11.10 4.49
N LYS A 22 -2.18 -12.34 4.91
CA LYS A 22 -1.38 -13.33 4.14
C LYS A 22 0.00 -12.80 3.72
N LEU A 23 0.59 -11.92 4.52
CA LEU A 23 1.90 -11.32 4.29
C LEU A 23 3.00 -12.07 5.05
N PRO A 24 4.26 -12.03 4.57
CA PRO A 24 5.37 -12.74 5.20
C PRO A 24 5.72 -12.14 6.57
N ARG A 25 5.73 -12.97 7.62
CA ARG A 25 6.18 -12.55 8.95
C ARG A 25 7.70 -12.73 9.11
N ARG A 26 8.48 -11.70 8.74
CA ARG A 26 9.96 -11.76 8.80
C ARG A 26 10.56 -11.56 10.20
N LYS A 27 9.95 -10.74 11.06
CA LYS A 27 10.40 -10.42 12.43
C LYS A 27 9.18 -10.16 13.32
N VAL A 28 9.33 -10.23 14.63
CA VAL A 28 8.20 -10.11 15.58
C VAL A 28 7.64 -8.68 15.67
N ASN A 29 8.49 -7.66 15.53
CA ASN A 29 8.12 -6.24 15.75
C ASN A 29 8.06 -5.44 14.44
N ILE A 30 7.35 -5.97 13.45
CA ILE A 30 7.15 -5.31 12.16
C ILE A 30 5.67 -5.10 11.92
N ASN A 31 5.32 -3.93 11.42
CA ASN A 31 3.98 -3.65 10.93
C ASN A 31 4.02 -3.30 9.44
N TYR A 32 2.90 -3.60 8.78
CA TYR A 32 2.66 -3.14 7.42
C TYR A 32 1.65 -2.02 7.47
N ILE A 33 1.87 -1.02 6.64
CA ILE A 33 0.89 0.02 6.34
C ILE A 33 0.70 0.00 4.83
N VAL A 34 -0.55 0.19 4.40
CA VAL A 34 -0.91 0.31 2.99
C VAL A 34 -1.75 1.56 2.84
N ALA A 35 -1.52 2.31 1.76
CA ALA A 35 -2.23 3.57 1.52
C ALA A 35 -3.65 3.27 1.01
N LYS A 36 -4.60 4.12 1.41
CA LYS A 36 -6.01 4.06 0.97
C LYS A 36 -6.23 5.06 -0.17
N GLU A 37 -7.19 4.76 -1.04
CA GLU A 37 -7.63 5.67 -2.11
C GLU A 37 -6.46 6.19 -2.97
N ASP A 38 -6.41 7.49 -3.22
CA ASP A 38 -5.41 8.21 -4.02
C ASP A 38 -4.18 8.68 -3.21
N TYR A 39 -4.01 8.18 -1.97
CA TYR A 39 -2.88 8.55 -1.12
C TYR A 39 -1.65 7.69 -1.39
N TYR A 40 -0.47 8.26 -1.12
CA TYR A 40 0.81 7.57 -1.18
C TYR A 40 1.72 7.99 -0.05
N PHE A 41 2.67 7.13 0.31
CA PHE A 41 3.64 7.42 1.36
C PHE A 41 4.92 8.03 0.76
N VAL A 42 5.33 9.16 1.31
CA VAL A 42 6.62 9.79 0.99
C VAL A 42 7.49 9.74 2.23
N TYR A 43 8.75 9.30 2.07
CA TYR A 43 9.71 9.37 3.16
C TYR A 43 10.01 10.83 3.52
N PRO A 44 10.13 11.17 4.82
CA PRO A 44 10.40 12.55 5.25
C PRO A 44 11.70 13.11 4.66
N THR A 45 12.71 12.25 4.52
CA THR A 45 13.99 12.60 3.90
C THR A 45 13.77 12.97 2.44
N ASN A 46 14.12 14.20 2.05
CA ASN A 46 13.90 14.77 0.72
C ASN A 46 12.42 14.81 0.29
N TYR A 47 11.50 15.09 1.23
CA TYR A 47 10.06 15.14 0.99
C TYR A 47 9.65 15.89 -0.28
N HIS A 48 10.11 17.14 -0.48
CA HIS A 48 9.71 17.95 -1.64
C HIS A 48 10.15 17.36 -2.99
N LYS A 49 11.32 16.72 -3.04
CA LYS A 49 11.82 16.05 -4.25
C LYS A 49 10.88 14.92 -4.65
N TYR A 50 10.54 14.05 -3.70
CA TYR A 50 9.68 12.90 -3.95
C TYR A 50 8.23 13.31 -4.18
N LEU A 51 7.74 14.32 -3.46
CA LEU A 51 6.41 14.89 -3.69
C LEU A 51 6.28 15.42 -5.13
N SER A 52 7.27 16.19 -5.60
CA SER A 52 7.27 16.68 -6.99
C SER A 52 7.42 15.56 -8.01
N TYR A 53 8.17 14.50 -7.68
CA TYR A 53 8.43 13.39 -8.58
C TYR A 53 7.20 12.49 -8.77
N TYR A 54 6.41 12.27 -7.72
CA TYR A 54 5.21 11.42 -7.76
C TYR A 54 3.91 12.19 -8.06
N ARG A 55 3.92 13.53 -8.00
CA ARG A 55 2.77 14.35 -8.35
C ARG A 55 2.30 14.03 -9.77
N ASP A 56 0.99 13.87 -9.92
CA ASP A 56 0.29 13.58 -11.18
C ASP A 56 0.80 12.33 -11.92
N SER A 57 1.51 11.45 -11.22
CA SER A 57 1.97 10.17 -11.74
C SER A 57 1.01 9.05 -11.35
N PHE A 58 0.98 8.00 -12.16
CA PHE A 58 0.22 6.80 -11.84
C PHE A 58 1.00 5.93 -10.84
N GLN A 59 0.47 5.82 -9.62
CA GLN A 59 1.03 4.98 -8.55
C GLN A 59 0.10 3.81 -8.27
N HIS A 60 0.67 2.71 -7.79
CA HIS A 60 -0.05 1.50 -7.42
C HIS A 60 0.64 0.80 -6.24
N GLY A 61 0.02 -0.25 -5.71
CA GLY A 61 0.41 -0.95 -4.50
C GLY A 61 -0.35 -0.51 -3.25
N GLY A 62 -1.44 0.25 -3.42
CA GLY A 62 -2.39 0.62 -2.37
C GLY A 62 -3.48 -0.42 -2.17
N ILE A 63 -4.56 0.00 -1.50
CA ILE A 63 -5.81 -0.75 -1.36
C ILE A 63 -7.01 0.07 -1.87
N SER A 64 -6.83 0.85 -2.93
CA SER A 64 -7.96 1.51 -3.59
C SER A 64 -8.93 0.48 -4.16
N MET A 65 -10.18 0.87 -4.40
CA MET A 65 -11.20 -0.05 -4.91
C MET A 65 -10.80 -0.64 -6.28
N GLU A 66 -10.18 0.19 -7.11
CA GLU A 66 -9.69 -0.15 -8.44
C GLU A 66 -8.51 -1.13 -8.40
N GLU A 67 -7.70 -1.09 -7.35
CA GLU A 67 -6.61 -2.04 -7.15
C GLU A 67 -7.08 -3.38 -6.59
N MET A 68 -8.18 -3.36 -5.81
CA MET A 68 -8.70 -4.55 -5.13
C MET A 68 -9.71 -5.33 -5.98
N ILE A 69 -10.47 -4.66 -6.86
CA ILE A 69 -11.46 -5.29 -7.74
C ILE A 69 -10.84 -5.55 -9.11
N LEU A 70 -10.53 -6.81 -9.40
CA LEU A 70 -9.92 -7.21 -10.67
C LEU A 70 -10.95 -7.84 -11.61
N PRO A 71 -11.02 -7.41 -12.89
CA PRO A 71 -11.81 -8.11 -13.88
C PRO A 71 -11.20 -9.48 -14.18
N VAL A 72 -12.03 -10.51 -14.26
CA VAL A 72 -11.61 -11.88 -14.60
C VAL A 72 -12.37 -12.35 -15.82
N ILE A 73 -11.65 -12.88 -16.81
CA ILE A 73 -12.22 -13.47 -18.01
C ILE A 73 -11.81 -14.95 -18.12
N LYS A 74 -12.76 -15.81 -18.50
CA LYS A 74 -12.53 -17.22 -18.79
C LYS A 74 -12.80 -17.49 -20.27
N LEU A 75 -11.77 -17.92 -20.99
CA LEU A 75 -11.90 -18.32 -22.39
C LEU A 75 -12.31 -19.79 -22.47
N GLN A 76 -13.23 -20.11 -23.38
CA GLN A 76 -13.60 -21.48 -23.71
C GLN A 76 -13.19 -21.77 -25.16
N PRO A 77 -12.48 -22.89 -25.41
CA PRO A 77 -12.14 -23.30 -26.77
C PRO A 77 -13.41 -23.62 -27.57
N LYS A 78 -13.34 -23.38 -28.88
CA LYS A 78 -14.34 -23.83 -29.85
C LYS A 78 -14.04 -25.24 -30.32
#